data_AF-A0A0N0KS89-F1
#
_entry.id   AF-A0A0N0KS89-F1
#
_cell.length_a   1.000
_cell.length_b   1.000
_cell.length_c   1.000
_cell.angle_alpha   90.00
_cell.angle_beta   90.00
_cell.angle_gamma   90.00
#
_symmetry.space_group_name_H-M   'P 1'
#
loop_
_entity.id
_entity.type
_entity.pdbx_description
1 polymer ?
#
loop_
_entity_poly.entity_id
_entity_poly.type
_entity_poly.pdbx_seq_one_letter_code
_entity_poly.pdbx_strand_id
1 'polypeptide(L)' 'MEQINIGQTYRCQPVGTKKHVEGTIEKLYLNTALIIVTACEEEDKEWVFECNHRMIVTFNNIHAAIHAA' A
#
# COMPACT_ATOMS: atom_id res chain seq x y z
N MET A 1 1.80 10.10 14.77
CA MET A 1 2.01 9.22 13.60
C MET A 1 2.45 7.89 14.12
N GLU A 2 1.74 6.83 13.81
CA GLU A 2 2.23 5.48 14.06
C GLU A 2 3.50 5.24 13.24
N GLN A 3 4.44 4.48 13.79
CA GLN A 3 5.69 4.16 13.11
C GLN A 3 5.37 3.19 11.97
N ILE A 4 5.57 3.64 10.72
CA ILE A 4 5.41 2.80 9.53
C ILE A 4 6.64 1.90 9.43
N ASN A 5 6.42 0.58 9.46
CA ASN A 5 7.50 -0.40 9.50
C ASN A 5 7.60 -1.15 8.16
N ILE A 6 8.84 -1.36 7.70
CA ILE A 6 9.13 -2.24 6.57
C ILE A 6 8.72 -3.68 6.93
N GLY A 7 8.09 -4.38 6.00
CA GLY A 7 7.60 -5.75 6.18
C GLY A 7 6.22 -5.86 6.84
N GLN A 8 5.64 -4.75 7.29
CA GLN A 8 4.29 -4.73 7.86
C GLN A 8 3.25 -4.37 6.77
N THR A 9 2.08 -5.01 6.83
CA THR A 9 0.97 -4.77 5.91
C THR A 9 0.03 -3.71 6.46
N TYR A 10 -0.36 -2.78 5.61
CA TYR A 10 -1.26 -1.70 5.95
C TYR A 10 -2.38 -1.58 4.93
N ARG A 11 -3.53 -1.08 5.39
CA ARG A 11 -4.54 -0.51 4.51
C ARG A 11 -4.08 0.86 4.04
N CYS A 12 -3.97 1.05 2.74
CA CYS A 12 -3.37 2.24 2.14
C CYS A 12 -4.04 2.62 0.81
N GLN A 13 -3.85 3.87 0.36
CA GLN A 13 -4.36 4.36 -0.92
C GLN A 13 -3.21 4.88 -1.79
N PRO A 14 -2.53 3.98 -2.55
CA PRO A 14 -1.45 4.34 -3.44
C PRO A 14 -1.92 5.12 -4.67
N VAL A 15 -0.98 5.80 -5.32
CA VAL A 15 -1.26 6.63 -6.50
C VAL A 15 -1.88 5.79 -7.62
N GLY A 16 -2.99 6.27 -8.17
CA GLY A 16 -3.70 5.65 -9.29
C GLY A 16 -4.76 4.61 -8.92
N THR A 17 -4.85 4.22 -7.64
CA THR A 17 -5.96 3.37 -7.16
C THR A 17 -7.21 4.19 -6.85
N LYS A 18 -8.37 3.65 -7.18
CA LYS A 18 -9.68 4.23 -6.86
C LYS A 18 -10.09 3.90 -5.43
N LYS A 19 -9.70 2.72 -4.93
CA LYS A 19 -10.08 2.19 -3.62
C LYS A 19 -8.84 2.00 -2.74
N HIS A 20 -9.10 1.75 -1.46
CA HIS A 20 -8.03 1.31 -0.56
C HIS A 20 -7.57 -0.09 -0.94
N VAL A 21 -6.27 -0.31 -0.85
CA VAL A 21 -5.63 -1.61 -1.02
C VAL A 21 -4.97 -2.04 0.28
N GLU A 22 -4.69 -3.32 0.39
CA GLU A 22 -3.80 -3.87 1.39
C GLU A 22 -2.43 -4.05 0.77
N GLY A 23 -1.38 -3.56 1.44
CA GLY A 23 -0.04 -3.71 0.93
C GLY A 23 1.03 -3.73 2.01
N THR A 24 2.06 -4.54 1.78
CA THR A 24 3.23 -4.65 2.63
C THR A 24 4.25 -3.60 2.26
N ILE A 25 4.77 -2.87 3.24
CA ILE A 25 5.83 -1.87 3.02
C ILE A 25 7.13 -2.58 2.61
N GLU A 26 7.55 -2.40 1.36
CA GLU A 26 8.81 -2.92 0.83
C GLU A 26 9.97 -1.94 1.14
N LYS A 27 9.72 -0.63 1.02
CA LYS A 27 10.73 0.41 1.22
C LYS A 27 10.13 1.73 1.68
N LEU A 28 10.87 2.46 2.52
CA LEU A 28 10.54 3.81 2.95
C LEU A 28 11.40 4.85 2.23
N TYR A 29 10.79 5.99 1.92
CA TYR A 29 11.41 7.21 1.42
C TYR A 29 11.07 8.37 2.36
N LEU A 30 11.47 9.60 2.01
CA LEU A 30 11.30 10.77 2.87
C LEU A 30 9.84 11.02 3.29
N ASN A 31 8.88 10.90 2.36
CA ASN A 31 7.45 11.15 2.60
C ASN A 31 6.53 10.07 2.00
N THR A 32 7.11 9.02 1.43
CA THR A 32 6.39 7.97 0.70
C THR A 32 6.94 6.60 1.07
N ALA A 33 6.15 5.57 0.80
CA ALA A 33 6.56 4.18 0.86
C ALA A 33 6.31 3.51 -0.49
N LEU A 34 7.15 2.54 -0.82
CA LEU A 34 6.85 1.52 -1.81
C LEU A 34 6.15 0.37 -1.10
N ILE A 35 4.98 -0.01 -1.61
CA ILE A 35 4.23 -1.17 -1.13
C ILE A 35 4.19 -2.26 -2.20
N ILE A 36 4.14 -3.50 -1.74
CA ILE A 36 3.68 -4.63 -2.54
C ILE A 36 2.21 -4.85 -2.19
N VAL A 37 1.33 -4.67 -3.17
CA VAL A 37 -0.12 -4.85 -3.00
C VAL A 37 -0.44 -6.33 -2.83
N THR A 38 -1.09 -6.68 -1.73
CA THR A 38 -1.51 -8.05 -1.38
C THR A 38 -3.00 -8.28 -1.61
N ALA A 39 -3.82 -7.23 -1.53
CA ALA A 39 -5.25 -7.30 -1.84
C ALA A 39 -5.78 -5.95 -2.37
N CYS A 40 -6.69 -6.00 -3.34
CA CYS A 40 -7.36 -4.83 -3.91
C CYS A 40 -8.74 -5.20 -4.46
N GLU A 41 -9.60 -4.19 -4.69
CA GLU A 41 -10.90 -4.37 -5.33
C GLU A 41 -10.76 -4.62 -6.85
N GLU A 42 -11.78 -5.25 -7.46
CA GLU A 42 -11.80 -5.61 -8.89
C GLU A 42 -11.47 -4.43 -9.81
N GLU A 43 -11.96 -3.25 -9.47
CA GLU A 43 -11.79 -2.01 -10.25
C GLU A 43 -10.34 -1.52 -10.34
N ASP A 44 -9.47 -1.97 -9.41
CA ASP A 44 -8.06 -1.58 -9.34
C ASP A 44 -7.11 -2.72 -9.78
N LYS A 45 -7.62 -3.94 -10.00
CA LYS A 45 -6.80 -5.12 -10.33
C LYS A 45 -5.94 -4.93 -11.58
N GLU A 46 -6.50 -4.38 -12.65
CA GLU A 46 -5.79 -4.14 -13.91
C GLU A 46 -4.60 -3.20 -13.69
N TRP A 47 -4.85 -2.08 -13.01
CA TRP A 47 -3.80 -1.09 -12.70
C TRP A 47 -2.72 -1.64 -11.78
N VAL A 48 -3.11 -2.38 -10.73
CA VAL A 48 -2.17 -3.05 -9.82
C VAL A 48 -1.32 -4.06 -10.58
N PHE A 49 -1.90 -4.82 -11.51
CA PHE A 49 -1.19 -5.78 -12.34
C PHE A 49 -0.18 -5.10 -13.28
N GLU A 50 -0.57 -4.02 -13.95
CA GLU A 50 0.32 -3.22 -14.80
C GLU A 50 1.50 -2.63 -14.00
N CYS A 51 1.27 -2.26 -12.75
CA CYS A 51 2.31 -1.81 -11.82
C CYS A 51 3.16 -2.95 -11.23
N ASN A 52 2.97 -4.20 -11.69
CA ASN A 52 3.61 -5.39 -11.14
C ASN A 52 3.47 -5.50 -9.62
N HIS A 53 2.29 -5.15 -9.11
CA HIS A 53 1.92 -5.10 -7.70
C HIS A 53 2.75 -4.14 -6.83
N ARG A 54 3.63 -3.32 -7.43
CA ARG A 54 4.50 -2.39 -6.70
C ARG A 54 4.03 -0.96 -6.89
N MET A 55 3.59 -0.33 -5.82
CA MET A 55 2.98 1.00 -5.89
C MET A 55 3.53 1.96 -4.84
N ILE A 56 3.52 3.25 -5.18
CA ILE A 56 3.95 4.32 -4.27
C ILE A 56 2.74 4.88 -3.53
N VAL A 57 2.88 5.03 -2.21
CA VAL A 57 1.88 5.65 -1.34
C VAL A 57 2.53 6.72 -0.47
N THR A 58 1.83 7.83 -0.23
CA THR A 58 2.28 8.86 0.73
C THR A 58 1.96 8.40 2.15
N PHE A 59 2.74 8.85 3.14
CA PHE A 59 2.48 8.47 4.54
C PHE A 59 1.09 8.90 5.05
N ASN A 60 0.53 9.98 4.48
CA ASN A 60 -0.82 10.44 4.80
C ASN A 60 -1.93 9.48 4.35
N ASN A 61 -1.61 8.60 3.38
CA ASN A 61 -2.54 7.61 2.82
C ASN A 61 -2.24 6.19 3.34
N ILE A 62 -1.48 6.06 4.43
CA ILE A 62 -1.29 4.81 5.17
C ILE A 62 -2.13 4.92 6.45
N HIS A 63 -3.08 4.00 6.61
CA HIS A 63 -4.13 4.17 7.63
C HIS A 63 -3.96 3.25 8.83
N ALA A 64 -4.13 1.95 8.65
CA ALA A 64 -4.15 0.99 9.74
C ALA A 64 -3.30 -0.22 9.40
N ALA A 65 -2.48 -0.65 10.35
CA ALA A 65 -1.79 -1.93 10.28
C ALA A 65 -2.80 -3.08 10.30
N ILE A 66 -2.66 -3.99 9.34
CA ILE A 66 -3.45 -5.21 9.31
C ILE A 66 -2.65 -6.25 10.08
N HIS A 67 -3.11 -6.58 11.28
CA HIS A 67 -2.55 -7.70 12.03
C HIS A 67 -3.16 -8.98 11.46
N ALA A 68 -2.32 -9.89 10.96
CA ALA A 68 -2.75 -11.26 10.73
C ALA A 68 -3.12 -11.86 12.10
N ALA A 69 -4.35 -12.34 12.23
CA ALA A 69 -4.86 -13.01 13.42
C ALA A 69 -4.16 -14.37 13.65
#